data_AF-A0A967TC80-F1
#
_entry.id   AF-A0A967TC80-F1
#
_cell.length_a   1.000
_cell.length_b   1.000
_cell.length_c   1.000
_cell.angle_alpha   90.00
_cell.angle_beta   90.00
_cell.angle_gamma   90.00
#
_symmetry.space_group_name_H-M   'P 1'
#
loop_
_entity.id
_entity.type
_entity.pdbx_description
1 polymer ?
#
loop_
_entity_poly.entity_id
_entity_poly.type
_entity_poly.pdbx_seq_one_letter_code
_entity_poly.pdbx_strand_id
1 'polypeptide(L)'
;MYGQLIEQAEKYLRSLYSQDNYAAQLKCMLAELLAAGEANANDACRALKLSRRTLQRRLRAEKTSFQKVLQEVRAVLAVNYLSDERLEALEVAMLLGYSSISSFTTAFKSWYDMPPVEYREKFLAHA
;
A
#
# COMPACT_ATOMS: atom_id res chain seq x y z
N MET A 1 -36.91 9.57 -6.76
CA MET A 1 -35.73 10.07 -7.50
C MET A 1 -34.40 9.78 -6.81
N TYR A 2 -34.30 9.77 -5.47
CA TYR A 2 -33.07 9.38 -4.75
C TYR A 2 -32.75 7.88 -4.74
N GLY A 3 -33.73 7.01 -5.01
CA GLY A 3 -33.55 5.55 -4.97
C GLY A 3 -32.49 5.02 -5.93
N GLN A 4 -32.42 5.53 -7.17
CA GLN A 4 -31.40 5.10 -8.14
C GLN A 4 -29.96 5.52 -7.78
N LEU A 5 -29.80 6.59 -6.99
CA LEU A 5 -28.51 7.07 -6.50
C LEU A 5 -28.02 6.22 -5.32
N ILE A 6 -28.92 5.88 -4.40
CA ILE A 6 -28.64 5.00 -3.27
C ILE A 6 -28.33 3.58 -3.78
N GLU A 7 -29.09 3.08 -4.75
CA GLU A 7 -28.89 1.75 -5.33
C GLU A 7 -27.55 1.64 -6.09
N GLN A 8 -27.13 2.70 -6.80
CA GLN A 8 -25.79 2.76 -7.40
C GLN A 8 -24.67 2.81 -6.35
N ALA A 9 -24.86 3.57 -5.27
CA ALA A 9 -23.89 3.66 -4.18
C ALA A 9 -23.76 2.32 -3.43
N GLU A 10 -24.87 1.64 -3.14
CA GLU A 10 -24.88 0.31 -2.51
C GLU A 10 -24.23 -0.74 -3.42
N LYS A 11 -24.49 -0.70 -4.73
CA LYS A 11 -23.87 -1.62 -5.69
C LYS A 11 -22.37 -1.37 -5.81
N TYR A 12 -21.94 -0.11 -5.76
CA TYR A 12 -20.53 0.28 -5.71
C TYR A 12 -19.87 -0.20 -4.41
N LEU A 13 -20.48 0.04 -3.25
CA LEU A 13 -20.00 -0.45 -1.96
C LEU A 13 -19.95 -1.98 -1.91
N ARG A 14 -20.96 -2.68 -2.41
CA ARG A 14 -20.95 -4.16 -2.53
C ARG A 14 -19.82 -4.66 -3.43
N SER A 15 -19.50 -3.94 -4.50
CA SER A 15 -18.37 -4.30 -5.35
C SER A 15 -17.02 -4.12 -4.61
N LEU A 16 -16.91 -3.08 -3.77
CA LEU A 16 -15.74 -2.82 -2.93
C LEU A 16 -15.61 -3.81 -1.76
N TYR A 17 -16.72 -4.30 -1.20
CA TYR A 17 -16.76 -5.28 -0.09
C TYR A 17 -17.07 -6.72 -0.53
N SER A 18 -17.03 -7.01 -1.83
CA SER A 18 -17.23 -8.37 -2.32
C SER A 18 -16.06 -9.26 -1.88
N GLN A 19 -16.32 -10.54 -1.59
CA GLN A 19 -15.27 -11.51 -1.23
C GLN A 19 -14.18 -11.67 -2.31
N ASP A 20 -14.40 -11.11 -3.50
CA ASP A 20 -13.48 -11.06 -4.63
C ASP A 20 -12.67 -9.75 -4.74
N ASN A 21 -12.65 -8.88 -3.73
CA ASN A 21 -11.73 -7.73 -3.69
C ASN A 21 -10.32 -8.20 -3.29
N TYR A 22 -9.59 -8.75 -4.25
CA TYR A 22 -8.24 -9.26 -4.02
C TYR A 22 -7.24 -8.14 -3.80
N ALA A 23 -7.48 -6.93 -4.32
CA ALA A 23 -6.64 -5.78 -4.01
C ALA A 23 -6.69 -5.43 -2.52
N ALA A 24 -7.88 -5.38 -1.91
CA ALA A 24 -8.02 -5.09 -0.48
C ALA A 24 -7.39 -6.19 0.39
N GLN A 25 -7.63 -7.46 0.07
CA GLN A 25 -6.98 -8.57 0.77
C GLN A 25 -5.46 -8.51 0.64
N LEU A 26 -4.96 -8.21 -0.55
CA LEU A 26 -3.54 -8.04 -0.79
C LEU A 26 -2.96 -6.85 0.01
N LYS A 27 -3.71 -5.76 0.17
CA LYS A 27 -3.28 -4.62 1.00
C LYS A 27 -3.08 -5.01 2.45
N CYS A 28 -4.07 -5.67 3.06
CA CYS A 28 -4.00 -6.10 4.46
C CYS A 28 -2.81 -7.04 4.67
N MET A 29 -2.67 -8.06 3.81
CA MET A 29 -1.55 -9.00 3.89
C MET A 29 -0.20 -8.33 3.71
N LEU A 30 -0.06 -7.40 2.75
CA LEU A 30 1.19 -6.68 2.54
C LEU A 30 1.54 -5.76 3.70
N ALA A 31 0.54 -5.16 4.37
CA ALA A 31 0.80 -4.33 5.54
C ALA A 31 1.38 -5.15 6.69
N GLU A 32 0.84 -6.34 6.95
CA GLU A 32 1.36 -7.28 7.96
C GLU A 32 2.77 -7.77 7.60
N LEU A 33 3.00 -8.18 6.34
CA LEU A 33 4.30 -8.66 5.88
C LEU A 33 5.38 -7.56 5.89
N LEU A 34 5.02 -6.33 5.54
CA LEU A 34 5.93 -5.18 5.62
C LEU A 34 6.26 -4.85 7.08
N ALA A 35 5.28 -4.89 7.99
CA ALA A 35 5.53 -4.70 9.42
C ALA A 35 6.48 -5.77 9.99
N ALA A 36 6.46 -6.99 9.44
CA ALA A 36 7.39 -8.06 9.79
C ALA A 36 8.76 -7.98 9.09
N GLY A 37 8.97 -7.03 8.16
CA GLY A 37 10.21 -6.90 7.38
C GLY A 37 10.36 -7.88 6.21
N GLU A 38 9.32 -8.66 5.89
CA GLU A 38 9.34 -9.76 4.92
C GLU A 38 8.39 -9.48 3.73
N ALA A 39 8.56 -8.35 3.05
CA ALA A 39 7.69 -8.01 1.93
C ALA A 39 8.21 -8.54 0.59
N ASN A 40 7.93 -9.81 0.28
CA ASN A 40 8.14 -10.33 -1.07
C ASN A 40 6.83 -10.78 -1.74
N ALA A 41 6.76 -10.63 -3.05
CA ALA A 41 5.58 -10.96 -3.84
C ALA A 41 5.19 -12.45 -3.80
N ASN A 42 6.14 -13.33 -3.46
CA ASN A 42 5.86 -14.75 -3.33
C ASN A 42 5.10 -15.06 -2.04
N ASP A 43 5.44 -14.39 -0.95
CA ASP A 43 4.81 -14.62 0.34
C ASP A 43 3.39 -14.09 0.37
N ALA A 44 3.15 -12.92 -0.26
CA ALA A 44 1.80 -12.44 -0.49
C ALA A 44 0.94 -13.43 -1.32
N CYS A 45 1.51 -14.03 -2.38
CA CYS A 45 0.81 -15.05 -3.16
C CYS A 45 0.52 -16.32 -2.35
N ARG A 46 1.50 -16.78 -1.55
CA ARG A 46 1.37 -17.95 -0.67
C ARG A 46 0.30 -17.73 0.39
N ALA A 47 0.29 -16.58 1.04
CA ALA A 47 -0.68 -16.23 2.05
C ALA A 47 -2.11 -16.18 1.51
N LEU A 48 -2.27 -15.64 0.29
CA LEU A 48 -3.57 -15.63 -0.41
C LEU A 48 -3.96 -17.00 -1.00
N LYS A 49 -3.09 -18.01 -0.94
CA LYS A 49 -3.26 -19.33 -1.59
C LYS A 49 -3.54 -19.21 -3.10
N LEU A 50 -2.91 -18.23 -3.76
CA LEU A 50 -3.07 -17.98 -5.19
C LEU A 50 -1.75 -18.11 -5.94
N SER A 51 -1.82 -18.64 -7.15
CA SER A 51 -0.69 -18.51 -8.08
C SER A 51 -0.53 -17.06 -8.54
N ARG A 52 0.71 -16.64 -8.84
CA ARG A 52 1.00 -15.30 -9.38
C ARG A 52 0.12 -14.93 -10.57
N ARG A 53 -0.12 -15.88 -11.49
CA ARG A 53 -0.99 -15.69 -12.67
C ARG A 53 -2.44 -15.40 -12.28
N THR A 54 -2.97 -16.11 -11.29
CA THR A 54 -4.35 -15.92 -10.82
C THR A 54 -4.51 -14.58 -10.12
N LEU A 55 -3.56 -14.23 -9.25
CA LEU A 55 -3.52 -12.93 -8.58
C LEU A 55 -3.43 -11.79 -9.61
N GLN A 56 -2.51 -11.86 -10.58
CA GLN A 56 -2.40 -10.85 -11.64
C GLN A 56 -3.69 -10.71 -12.46
N ARG A 57 -4.34 -11.82 -12.83
CA ARG A 57 -5.60 -11.79 -13.59
C ARG A 57 -6.70 -11.09 -12.79
N ARG A 58 -6.82 -11.40 -11.49
CA ARG A 58 -7.82 -10.80 -10.58
C ARG A 58 -7.57 -9.31 -10.37
N LEU A 59 -6.34 -8.93 -10.07
CA LEU A 59 -5.96 -7.52 -9.95
C LEU A 59 -6.20 -6.73 -11.24
N ARG A 60 -5.95 -7.34 -12.42
CA ARG A 60 -6.27 -6.71 -13.72
C ARG A 60 -7.77 -6.51 -13.91
N ALA A 61 -8.60 -7.46 -13.49
CA ALA A 61 -10.06 -7.29 -13.51
C ALA A 61 -10.51 -6.12 -12.61
N GLU A 62 -9.79 -5.90 -11.51
CA GLU A 62 -9.94 -4.74 -10.60
C GLU A 62 -9.20 -3.48 -11.08
N LYS A 63 -8.67 -3.46 -12.31
CA LYS A 63 -7.91 -2.33 -12.92
C LYS A 63 -6.70 -1.89 -12.07
N THR A 64 -6.07 -2.82 -11.38
CA THR A 64 -4.86 -2.60 -10.58
C THR A 64 -3.77 -3.63 -10.89
N SER A 65 -2.63 -3.52 -10.20
CA SER A 65 -1.50 -4.44 -10.32
C SER A 65 -0.88 -4.68 -8.95
N PHE A 66 -0.12 -5.78 -8.82
CA PHE A 66 0.60 -6.07 -7.58
C PHE A 66 1.54 -4.92 -7.19
N GLN A 67 2.26 -4.36 -8.17
CA GLN A 67 3.17 -3.23 -7.92
C GLN A 67 2.41 -1.99 -7.45
N LYS A 68 1.26 -1.69 -8.05
CA LYS A 68 0.43 -0.55 -7.64
C LYS A 68 -0.11 -0.74 -6.22
N VAL A 69 -0.61 -1.93 -5.90
CA VAL A 69 -1.08 -2.24 -4.54
C VAL A 69 0.06 -2.17 -3.51
N LEU A 70 1.22 -2.76 -3.83
CA LEU A 70 2.41 -2.70 -2.97
C LEU A 70 2.87 -1.25 -2.73
N GLN A 71 2.86 -0.44 -3.78
CA GLN A 71 3.19 0.97 -3.72
C GLN A 71 2.21 1.73 -2.81
N GLU A 72 0.90 1.53 -2.98
CA GLU A 72 -0.13 2.16 -2.15
C GLU A 72 0.05 1.82 -0.67
N VAL A 73 0.32 0.56 -0.34
CA VAL A 73 0.58 0.13 1.04
C VAL A 73 1.85 0.77 1.59
N ARG A 74 2.95 0.75 0.81
CA ARG A 74 4.21 1.38 1.21
C ARG A 74 4.07 2.87 1.43
N ALA A 75 3.30 3.57 0.60
CA ALA A 75 3.09 5.01 0.73
C ALA A 75 2.32 5.37 2.01
N VAL A 76 1.32 4.57 2.39
CA VAL A 76 0.57 4.75 3.65
C VAL A 76 1.48 4.47 4.86
N LEU A 77 2.17 3.33 4.85
CA LEU A 77 3.08 2.97 5.95
C LEU A 77 4.25 3.94 6.08
N ALA A 78 4.79 4.45 4.97
CA ALA A 78 5.86 5.43 4.99
C ALA A 78 5.46 6.69 5.74
N VAL A 79 4.26 7.23 5.50
CA VAL A 79 3.78 8.42 6.21
C VAL A 79 3.60 8.12 7.70
N ASN A 80 3.01 6.98 8.05
CA ASN A 80 2.84 6.56 9.45
C ASN A 80 4.18 6.37 10.19
N TYR A 81 5.19 5.81 9.53
CA TYR A 81 6.51 5.66 10.14
C TYR A 81 7.27 6.98 10.19
N LEU A 82 7.09 7.85 9.18
CA LEU A 82 7.70 9.18 9.19
C LEU A 82 7.13 10.09 10.27
N SER A 83 5.90 9.86 10.74
CA SER A 83 5.32 10.63 11.84
C SER A 83 5.86 10.23 13.22
N ASP A 84 6.54 9.09 13.33
CA ASP A 84 7.27 8.74 14.54
C ASP A 84 8.67 9.38 14.49
N GLU A 85 8.91 10.39 15.32
CA GLU A 85 10.19 11.11 15.37
C GLU A 85 11.35 10.22 15.81
N ARG A 86 11.06 9.09 16.46
CA ARG A 86 12.07 8.14 16.91
C ARG A 86 12.65 7.32 15.77
N LEU A 87 11.95 7.25 14.63
CA LEU A 87 12.40 6.50 13.47
C LEU A 87 13.21 7.37 12.51
N GLU A 88 14.43 6.94 12.22
CA GLU A 88 15.27 7.55 11.19
C GLU A 88 14.83 7.13 9.78
N ALA A 89 15.14 7.94 8.76
CA ALA A 89 14.77 7.64 7.37
C ALA A 89 15.33 6.29 6.87
N LEU A 90 16.47 5.84 7.41
CA LEU A 90 17.03 4.52 7.15
C LEU A 90 16.15 3.40 7.70
N GLU A 91 15.71 3.52 8.95
CA GLU A 91 14.86 2.53 9.60
C GLU A 91 13.52 2.42 8.88
N VAL A 92 12.93 3.57 8.50
CA VAL A 92 11.71 3.61 7.67
C VAL A 92 11.94 2.88 6.34
N ALA A 93 13.07 3.11 5.67
CA ALA A 93 13.38 2.43 4.41
C ALA A 93 13.47 0.91 4.59
N MET A 94 14.13 0.44 5.66
CA MET A 94 14.31 -0.97 5.98
C MET A 94 12.96 -1.63 6.31
N LEU A 95 12.12 -1.00 7.13
CA LEU A 95 10.77 -1.47 7.47
C LEU A 95 9.88 -1.61 6.24
N LEU A 96 10.08 -0.79 5.21
CA LEU A 96 9.33 -0.86 3.96
C LEU A 96 9.93 -1.85 2.93
N GLY A 97 11.00 -2.55 3.30
CA GLY A 97 11.69 -3.53 2.46
C GLY A 97 12.53 -2.90 1.34
N TYR A 98 13.07 -1.70 1.54
CA TYR A 98 14.08 -1.12 0.66
C TYR A 98 15.49 -1.47 1.16
N SER A 99 16.40 -1.71 0.22
CA SER A 99 17.81 -2.01 0.54
C SER A 99 18.65 -0.77 0.86
N SER A 100 18.13 0.42 0.61
CA SER A 100 18.84 1.69 0.86
C SER A 100 17.87 2.87 0.99
N ILE A 101 18.33 3.92 1.69
CA ILE A 101 17.64 5.22 1.78
C ILE A 101 17.42 5.82 0.39
N SER A 102 18.38 5.69 -0.53
CA SER A 102 18.29 6.25 -1.88
C SER A 102 17.15 5.63 -2.68
N SER A 103 16.98 4.31 -2.60
CA SER A 103 15.86 3.60 -3.24
C SER A 103 14.51 4.02 -2.64
N PHE A 104 14.43 4.14 -1.31
CA PHE A 104 13.24 4.62 -0.63
C PHE A 104 12.92 6.07 -1.02
N THR A 105 13.90 6.97 -1.00
CA THR A 105 13.72 8.39 -1.30
C THR A 105 13.24 8.61 -2.73
N THR A 106 13.77 7.86 -3.70
CA THR A 106 13.34 7.91 -5.10
C THR A 106 11.88 7.47 -5.24
N ALA A 107 11.52 6.37 -4.57
CA ALA A 107 10.15 5.88 -4.56
C ALA A 107 9.20 6.87 -3.87
N PHE A 108 9.55 7.38 -2.69
CA PHE A 108 8.75 8.34 -1.94
C PHE A 108 8.51 9.63 -2.73
N LYS A 109 9.55 10.17 -3.37
CA LYS A 109 9.43 11.31 -4.30
C LYS A 109 8.46 11.03 -5.44
N SER A 110 8.45 9.82 -6.00
CA SER A 110 7.50 9.49 -7.07
C SER A 110 6.03 9.47 -6.61
N TRP A 111 5.77 9.43 -5.30
CA TRP A 111 4.41 9.35 -4.73
C TRP A 111 3.92 10.70 -4.21
N TYR A 112 4.82 11.45 -3.58
CA TYR A 112 4.50 12.69 -2.87
C TYR A 112 5.18 13.93 -3.46
N ASP A 113 5.93 13.79 -4.56
CA ASP A 113 6.66 14.85 -5.26
C ASP A 113 7.71 15.58 -4.39
N MET A 114 8.11 14.97 -3.27
CA MET A 114 9.12 15.52 -2.36
C MET A 114 9.86 14.43 -1.58
N PRO A 115 11.08 14.72 -1.06
CA PRO A 115 11.80 13.79 -0.20
C PRO A 115 11.08 13.54 1.14
N PRO A 116 11.32 12.38 1.78
CA PRO A 116 10.68 12.02 3.04
C PRO A 116 11.03 12.95 4.22
N VAL A 117 12.26 13.48 4.25
CA VAL A 117 12.69 14.44 5.30
C VAL A 117 11.93 15.76 5.17
N GLU A 118 11.86 16.31 3.97
CA GLU A 118 11.10 17.54 3.70
C GLU A 118 9.60 17.33 3.98
N TYR A 119 9.05 16.16 3.63
CA TYR A 119 7.68 15.79 3.98
C TYR A 119 7.45 15.79 5.48
N ARG A 120 8.38 15.22 6.26
CA ARG A 120 8.32 15.20 7.73
C ARG A 120 8.31 16.62 8.29
N GLU A 121 9.26 17.47 7.90
CA GLU A 121 9.36 18.85 8.39
C GLU A 121 8.10 19.67 8.07
N LYS A 122 7.58 19.53 6.84
CA LYS A 122 6.47 20.35 6.36
C LYS A 122 5.11 19.93 6.89
N PHE A 123 4.88 18.63 7.07
CA PHE A 123 3.55 18.08 7.37
C PHE A 123 3.44 17.36 8.71
N LEU A 124 4.54 16.95 9.33
CA LEU A 124 4.52 16.09 10.52
C LEU A 124 5.21 16.72 11.75
N ALA A 125 6.18 17.62 11.56
CA ALA A 125 6.95 18.26 12.64
C ALA A 125 6.19 19.37 13.43
N HIS A 126 4.85 19.40 13.35
CA HIS A 126 4.01 20.42 13.99
C HIS A 126 2.95 19.81 14.94
N ALA A 127 3.16 18.58 15.43
CA ALA A 127 2.24 17.89 16.33
C ALA A 127 2.72 17.89 17.79
#